data_AF-A0A9D9SWT1-F1
#
_entry.id   AF-A0A9D9SWT1-F1
#
_cell.length_a   1.000
_cell.length_b   1.000
_cell.length_c   1.000
_cell.angle_alpha   90.00
_cell.angle_beta   90.00
_cell.angle_gamma   90.00
#
_symmetry.space_group_name_H-M   'P 1'
#
loop_
_entity.id
_entity.type
_entity.pdbx_description
1 polymer ?
#
loop_
_entity_poly.entity_id
_entity_poly.type
_entity_poly.pdbx_seq_one_letter_code
_entity_poly.pdbx_strand_id
1 'polypeptide(L)'
;MTYEDALATYGTATAAAAAMAIPRTTFHSRLLAERAAGKKSQHEPAPALILPTFPDKHVPVGQLIERLAQESAIKERRADAEKWFPVTLPSADPIGILWFGDPHLGTSTDWKQLHQHVAICNSTPGMFGANIGDTTNNWVGSLMRLAAEEDISRESERRVARWFLAESGVTWLLWLFGNHDVWNEGAEIMRLMDIHHRVPMLDWSAKFELHFPNAEPLRIHAAHDFPGHSMWNNTHAPSRAPRMLGDRAHLYVCGHRHTWGVQQYEMPEADLSPLAIRVRGYKRGDSYAKRHGYPEDKHGCSVLTIINPMADGPGRIMAFVDIEQGARVLTALRTAPNFVPTFSRPTPKRKQHAKKPKARKGKTKRSAVARVDLRKGGRRRH
;
A
#
# COMPACT_ATOMS: atom_id res chain seq x y z
N MET A 1 35.76 -73.25 -46.81
CA MET A 1 34.31 -73.37 -47.01
C MET A 1 33.65 -72.61 -45.88
N THR A 2 32.86 -71.58 -46.18
CA THR A 2 32.09 -70.86 -45.15
C THR A 2 31.00 -71.77 -44.56
N TYR A 3 30.44 -71.43 -43.39
CA TYR A 3 29.30 -72.17 -42.86
C TYR A 3 28.07 -72.00 -43.77
N GLU A 4 27.97 -70.88 -44.48
CA GLU A 4 26.93 -70.63 -45.47
C GLU A 4 27.11 -71.49 -46.74
N ASP A 5 28.34 -71.65 -47.25
CA ASP A 5 28.67 -72.56 -48.35
C ASP A 5 28.40 -74.03 -47.97
N ALA A 6 28.75 -74.42 -46.74
CA ALA A 6 28.50 -75.76 -46.23
C ALA A 6 26.99 -76.03 -46.12
N LEU A 7 26.19 -75.04 -45.67
CA LEU A 7 24.74 -75.17 -45.63
C LEU A 7 24.15 -75.29 -47.05
N ALA A 8 24.65 -74.51 -48.01
CA ALA A 8 24.20 -74.56 -49.40
C ALA A 8 24.56 -75.89 -50.09
N THR A 9 25.73 -76.45 -49.77
CA THR A 9 26.24 -77.68 -50.37
C THR A 9 25.53 -78.93 -49.84
N TYR A 10 25.28 -79.00 -48.53
CA TYR A 10 24.73 -80.21 -47.88
C TYR A 10 23.23 -80.09 -47.53
N GLY A 11 22.59 -78.98 -47.88
CA GLY A 11 21.15 -78.74 -47.82
C GLY A 11 20.53 -78.59 -46.42
N THR A 12 21.11 -79.21 -45.39
CA THR A 12 20.63 -79.11 -44.00
C THR A 12 21.76 -78.83 -43.02
N ALA A 13 21.46 -78.10 -41.94
CA ALA A 13 22.43 -77.77 -40.91
C ALA A 13 22.98 -79.02 -40.19
N THR A 14 22.21 -80.11 -40.11
CA THR A 14 22.67 -81.37 -39.52
C THR A 14 23.69 -82.07 -40.42
N ALA A 15 23.41 -82.14 -41.73
CA ALA A 15 24.33 -82.74 -42.71
C ALA A 15 25.62 -81.91 -42.87
N ALA A 16 25.49 -80.58 -42.90
CA ALA A 16 26.63 -79.67 -42.97
C ALA A 16 27.51 -79.73 -41.71
N ALA A 17 26.92 -79.82 -40.52
CA ALA A 17 27.68 -79.97 -39.27
C ALA A 17 28.43 -81.31 -39.20
N ALA A 18 27.79 -82.41 -39.64
CA ALA A 18 28.42 -83.72 -39.71
C ALA A 18 29.59 -83.75 -40.72
N ALA A 19 29.42 -83.14 -41.89
CA ALA A 19 30.48 -83.03 -42.91
C ALA A 19 31.66 -82.19 -42.41
N MET A 20 31.41 -81.19 -41.56
CA MET A 20 32.45 -80.37 -40.93
C MET A 20 32.99 -80.92 -39.60
N ALA A 21 32.55 -82.13 -39.20
CA ALA A 21 32.94 -82.80 -37.95
C ALA A 21 32.76 -81.94 -36.68
N ILE A 22 31.70 -81.13 -36.62
CA ILE A 22 31.37 -80.30 -35.45
C ILE A 22 29.94 -80.56 -34.95
N PRO A 23 29.66 -80.33 -33.65
CA PRO A 23 28.30 -80.40 -33.14
C PRO A 23 27.36 -79.43 -33.88
N ARG A 24 26.12 -79.87 -34.15
CA ARG A 24 25.10 -79.06 -34.84
C ARG A 24 24.89 -77.69 -34.19
N THR A 25 24.91 -77.62 -32.87
CA THR A 25 24.76 -76.37 -32.11
C THR A 25 25.90 -75.41 -32.38
N THR A 26 27.14 -75.91 -32.47
CA THR A 26 28.32 -75.13 -32.84
C THR A 26 28.24 -74.64 -34.27
N PHE A 27 27.80 -75.47 -35.22
CA PHE A 27 27.57 -75.06 -36.61
C PHE A 27 26.55 -73.92 -36.70
N HIS A 28 25.41 -74.07 -36.02
CA HIS A 28 24.36 -73.06 -36.01
C HIS A 28 24.81 -71.73 -35.41
N SER A 29 25.53 -71.77 -34.29
CA SER A 29 26.09 -70.56 -33.66
C SER A 29 27.08 -69.85 -34.57
N ARG A 30 27.97 -70.61 -35.25
CA ARG A 30 28.97 -70.03 -36.16
C ARG A 30 28.36 -69.51 -37.46
N LEU A 31 27.34 -70.17 -38.01
CA LEU A 31 26.59 -69.65 -39.16
C LEU A 31 25.88 -68.33 -38.82
N LEU A 32 25.28 -68.22 -37.63
CA LEU A 32 24.67 -66.97 -37.17
C LEU A 32 25.72 -65.86 -37.01
N ALA A 33 26.88 -66.19 -36.43
CA ALA A 33 27.98 -65.25 -36.29
C ALA A 33 28.53 -64.81 -37.66
N GLU A 34 28.62 -65.71 -38.62
CA GLU A 34 29.05 -65.41 -40.00
C GLU A 34 28.04 -64.53 -40.73
N ARG A 35 26.75 -64.81 -40.62
CA ARG A 35 25.68 -63.95 -41.14
C ARG A 35 25.65 -62.57 -40.48
N ALA A 36 25.95 -62.51 -39.18
CA ALA A 36 26.07 -61.24 -38.46
C ALA A 36 27.32 -60.47 -38.89
N ALA A 37 28.44 -61.15 -39.15
CA ALA A 37 29.67 -60.55 -39.67
C ALA A 37 29.52 -60.07 -41.12
N GLY A 38 28.76 -60.79 -41.96
CA GLY A 38 28.37 -60.38 -43.31
C GLY A 38 27.39 -59.20 -43.36
N LYS A 39 26.76 -58.87 -42.22
CA LYS A 39 25.92 -57.68 -42.01
C LYS A 39 26.68 -56.49 -41.42
N LYS A 40 27.98 -56.36 -41.65
CA LYS A 40 28.61 -55.03 -41.60
C LYS A 40 28.03 -54.20 -42.74
N SER A 41 26.97 -53.47 -42.44
CA SER A 41 26.37 -52.54 -43.39
C SER A 41 27.47 -51.60 -43.90
N GLN A 42 27.80 -51.70 -45.18
CA GLN A 42 28.30 -50.55 -45.91
C GLN A 42 27.16 -49.53 -45.91
N HIS A 43 27.09 -48.72 -44.85
CA HIS A 43 26.26 -47.53 -44.86
C HIS A 43 27.00 -46.56 -45.80
N GLU A 44 26.60 -46.54 -47.06
CA GLU A 44 26.80 -45.34 -47.87
C GLU A 44 26.16 -44.18 -47.08
N PRO A 45 26.87 -43.08 -46.82
CA PRO A 45 26.28 -41.96 -46.12
C PRO A 45 25.09 -41.48 -46.96
N ALA A 46 23.88 -41.57 -46.39
CA ALA A 46 22.72 -40.94 -46.96
C ALA A 46 23.09 -39.47 -47.28
N PRO A 47 22.65 -38.90 -48.42
CA PRO A 47 22.96 -37.52 -48.75
C PRO A 47 22.59 -36.64 -47.55
N ALA A 48 23.59 -35.94 -47.00
CA ALA A 48 23.40 -35.12 -45.81
C ALA A 48 22.29 -34.12 -46.12
N LEU A 49 21.14 -34.31 -45.49
CA LEU A 49 19.99 -33.42 -45.64
C LEU A 49 20.41 -32.06 -45.06
N ILE A 50 20.75 -31.11 -45.93
CA ILE A 50 21.06 -29.74 -45.52
C ILE A 50 19.73 -29.03 -45.34
N LEU A 51 19.24 -28.99 -44.10
CA LEU A 51 18.07 -28.22 -43.72
C LEU A 51 18.44 -26.73 -43.54
N PRO A 52 17.55 -25.79 -43.88
CA PRO A 52 17.78 -24.39 -43.60
C PRO A 52 17.86 -24.15 -42.08
N THR A 53 18.88 -23.41 -41.65
CA THR A 53 18.97 -22.91 -40.28
C THR A 53 18.10 -21.67 -40.16
N PHE A 54 17.09 -21.71 -39.31
CA PHE A 54 16.32 -20.51 -38.98
C PHE A 54 17.07 -19.68 -37.93
N PRO A 55 17.03 -18.33 -38.01
CA PRO A 55 17.55 -17.50 -36.95
C PRO A 55 16.80 -17.78 -35.64
N ASP A 56 17.51 -17.68 -34.51
CA ASP A 56 16.87 -17.79 -33.21
C ASP A 56 15.86 -16.65 -33.05
N LYS A 57 14.65 -17.01 -32.59
CA LYS A 57 13.55 -16.07 -32.33
C LYS A 57 13.76 -15.28 -31.03
N HIS A 58 14.78 -15.65 -30.24
CA HIS A 58 15.04 -15.05 -28.95
C HIS A 58 16.34 -14.24 -28.94
N VAL A 59 16.27 -13.14 -28.19
CA VAL A 59 17.46 -12.36 -27.83
C VAL A 59 18.39 -13.26 -27.02
N PRO A 60 19.72 -13.23 -27.25
CA PRO A 60 20.68 -13.99 -26.45
C PRO A 60 20.51 -13.71 -24.96
N VAL A 61 20.57 -14.76 -24.13
CA VAL A 61 20.33 -14.67 -22.68
C VAL A 61 21.22 -13.61 -22.00
N GLY A 62 22.45 -13.43 -22.45
CA GLY A 62 23.35 -12.38 -21.92
C GLY A 62 22.78 -10.97 -22.08
N GLN A 63 22.23 -10.64 -23.25
CA GLN A 63 21.59 -9.35 -23.51
C GLN A 63 20.29 -9.18 -22.70
N LEU A 64 19.54 -10.27 -22.48
CA LEU A 64 18.38 -10.25 -21.60
C LEU A 64 18.77 -9.93 -20.15
N ILE A 65 19.83 -10.56 -19.63
CA ILE A 65 20.34 -10.31 -18.27
C ILE A 65 20.77 -8.86 -18.11
N GLU A 66 21.51 -8.31 -19.06
CA GLU A 66 21.96 -6.91 -19.03
C GLU A 66 20.78 -5.94 -18.97
N ARG A 67 19.74 -6.14 -19.81
CA ARG A 67 18.52 -5.33 -19.77
C ARG A 67 17.82 -5.43 -18.42
N LEU A 68 17.63 -6.64 -17.89
CA LEU A 68 16.97 -6.85 -16.60
C LEU A 68 17.76 -6.21 -15.44
N ALA A 69 19.09 -6.24 -15.50
CA ALA A 69 19.94 -5.57 -14.52
C ALA A 69 19.77 -4.04 -14.56
N GLN A 70 19.69 -3.45 -15.75
CA GLN A 70 19.40 -2.02 -15.91
C GLN A 70 18.01 -1.64 -15.37
N GLU A 71 16.98 -2.42 -15.71
CA GLU A 71 15.62 -2.24 -15.19
C GLU A 71 15.57 -2.35 -13.66
N SER A 72 16.30 -3.32 -13.08
CA SER A 72 16.43 -3.49 -11.64
C SER A 72 17.08 -2.26 -10.97
N ALA A 73 18.16 -1.72 -11.55
CA ALA A 73 18.83 -0.53 -11.02
C ALA A 73 17.96 0.74 -11.13
N ILE A 74 17.11 0.85 -12.16
CA ILE A 74 16.12 1.93 -12.26
C ILE A 74 15.08 1.77 -11.15
N LYS A 75 14.57 0.55 -10.94
CA LYS A 75 13.58 0.25 -9.89
C LYS A 75 14.13 0.55 -8.50
N GLU A 76 15.38 0.18 -8.22
CA GLU A 76 16.04 0.46 -6.94
C GLU A 76 16.17 1.96 -6.67
N ARG A 77 16.70 2.72 -7.65
CA ARG A 77 16.80 4.19 -7.54
C ARG A 77 15.45 4.86 -7.31
N ARG A 78 14.40 4.37 -7.99
CA ARG A 78 13.03 4.87 -7.78
C ARG A 78 12.53 4.55 -6.37
N ALA A 79 12.69 3.30 -5.92
CA ALA A 79 12.30 2.90 -4.58
C ALA A 79 13.04 3.70 -3.49
N ASP A 80 14.30 4.06 -3.72
CA ASP A 80 15.06 4.93 -2.83
C ASP A 80 14.57 6.37 -2.85
N ALA A 81 14.25 6.93 -4.03
CA ALA A 81 13.71 8.28 -4.17
C ALA A 81 12.31 8.43 -3.54
N GLU A 82 11.52 7.36 -3.51
CA GLU A 82 10.19 7.34 -2.89
C GLU A 82 10.24 7.20 -1.36
N LYS A 83 11.40 6.90 -0.76
CA LYS A 83 11.56 6.86 0.70
C LYS A 83 11.57 8.28 1.28
N TRP A 84 10.49 8.65 1.96
CA TRP A 84 10.40 9.91 2.70
C TRP A 84 10.75 11.13 1.83
N PHE A 85 10.17 11.20 0.64
CA PHE A 85 10.44 12.30 -0.27
C PHE A 85 9.99 13.64 0.34
N PRO A 86 10.76 14.72 0.17
CA PRO A 86 10.41 16.02 0.73
C PRO A 86 9.37 16.74 -0.12
N VAL A 87 8.43 17.41 0.55
CA VAL A 87 7.49 18.36 -0.04
C VAL A 87 7.74 19.72 0.62
N THR A 88 8.31 20.65 -0.13
CA THR A 88 8.70 21.97 0.40
C THR A 88 7.57 22.97 0.25
N LEU A 89 7.18 23.60 1.36
CA LEU A 89 6.16 24.63 1.40
C LEU A 89 6.82 26.02 1.30
N PRO A 90 6.20 26.97 0.58
CA PRO A 90 6.79 28.30 0.39
C PRO A 90 6.69 29.21 1.62
N SER A 91 5.85 28.86 2.60
CA SER A 91 5.60 29.66 3.80
C SER A 91 5.39 28.76 5.02
N ALA A 92 5.49 29.36 6.20
CA ALA A 92 5.17 28.71 7.48
C ALA A 92 3.67 28.83 7.85
N ASP A 93 2.82 29.21 6.91
CA ASP A 93 1.39 29.31 7.16
C ASP A 93 0.77 27.92 7.38
N PRO A 94 -0.29 27.81 8.20
CA PRO A 94 -1.06 26.57 8.32
C PRO A 94 -1.63 26.12 6.97
N ILE A 95 -1.55 24.83 6.67
CA ILE A 95 -2.11 24.22 5.45
C ILE A 95 -3.22 23.22 5.78
N GLY A 96 -4.10 22.97 4.81
CA GLY A 96 -5.05 21.88 4.84
C GLY A 96 -4.70 20.80 3.82
N ILE A 97 -4.86 19.54 4.19
CA ILE A 97 -4.84 18.42 3.25
C ILE A 97 -6.19 17.71 3.34
N LEU A 98 -6.95 17.79 2.26
CA LEU A 98 -8.20 17.06 2.11
C LEU A 98 -7.91 15.68 1.52
N TRP A 99 -8.12 14.65 2.33
CA TRP A 99 -7.90 13.26 1.96
C TRP A 99 -9.15 12.70 1.28
N PHE A 100 -9.10 12.55 -0.04
CA PHE A 100 -10.14 11.91 -0.83
C PHE A 100 -9.96 10.39 -0.75
N GLY A 101 -10.94 9.69 -0.19
CA GLY A 101 -10.99 8.23 -0.19
C GLY A 101 -11.77 7.72 -1.40
N ASP A 102 -11.39 6.55 -1.89
CA ASP A 102 -12.14 5.63 -2.76
C ASP A 102 -13.28 6.30 -3.56
N PRO A 103 -12.95 7.23 -4.50
CA PRO A 103 -13.97 7.97 -5.23
C PRO A 103 -14.91 7.09 -6.04
N HIS A 104 -14.39 5.99 -6.62
CA HIS A 104 -15.13 5.09 -7.51
C HIS A 104 -15.98 5.86 -8.53
N LEU A 105 -15.35 6.80 -9.26
CA LEU A 105 -16.01 7.72 -10.17
C LEU A 105 -16.88 6.97 -11.19
N GLY A 106 -18.18 7.22 -11.17
CA GLY A 106 -19.15 6.51 -11.99
C GLY A 106 -20.57 6.66 -11.45
N THR A 107 -21.43 5.69 -11.75
CA THR A 107 -22.85 5.73 -11.35
C THR A 107 -23.06 5.55 -9.84
N SER A 108 -22.12 4.92 -9.15
CA SER A 108 -22.17 4.66 -7.71
C SER A 108 -21.55 5.78 -6.85
N THR A 109 -20.97 6.81 -7.45
CA THR A 109 -20.36 7.93 -6.73
C THR A 109 -21.42 8.85 -6.13
N ASP A 110 -21.21 9.28 -4.88
CA ASP A 110 -21.90 10.44 -4.32
C ASP A 110 -21.37 11.75 -4.93
N TRP A 111 -21.80 12.03 -6.16
CA TRP A 111 -21.40 13.21 -6.91
C TRP A 111 -21.69 14.51 -6.18
N LYS A 112 -22.79 14.60 -5.44
CA LYS A 112 -23.15 15.80 -4.69
C LYS A 112 -22.09 16.10 -3.64
N GLN A 113 -21.72 15.10 -2.84
CA GLN A 113 -20.70 15.27 -1.81
C GLN A 113 -19.30 15.49 -2.42
N LEU A 114 -18.96 14.75 -3.47
CA LEU A 114 -17.67 14.90 -4.16
C LEU A 114 -17.50 16.32 -4.72
N HIS A 115 -18.49 16.84 -5.45
CA HIS A 115 -18.45 18.19 -5.99
C HIS A 115 -18.34 19.25 -4.89
N GLN A 116 -19.05 19.09 -3.78
CA GLN A 116 -18.93 20.00 -2.64
C GLN A 116 -17.51 20.00 -2.07
N HIS A 117 -16.92 18.84 -1.87
CA HIS A 117 -15.55 18.71 -1.33
C HIS A 117 -14.49 19.24 -2.30
N VAL A 118 -14.64 18.97 -3.60
CA VAL A 118 -13.80 19.56 -4.66
C VAL A 118 -13.90 21.09 -4.65
N ALA A 119 -15.11 21.64 -4.57
CA ALA A 119 -15.33 23.08 -4.54
C ALA A 119 -14.70 23.72 -3.30
N ILE A 120 -14.86 23.12 -2.11
CA ILE A 120 -14.23 23.61 -0.88
C ILE A 120 -12.69 23.57 -0.99
N CYS A 121 -12.13 22.45 -1.49
CA CYS A 121 -10.69 22.30 -1.64
C CYS A 121 -10.10 23.34 -2.60
N ASN A 122 -10.76 23.58 -3.73
CA ASN A 122 -10.30 24.54 -4.73
C ASN A 122 -10.45 25.99 -4.25
N SER A 123 -11.51 26.31 -3.51
CA SER A 123 -11.80 27.69 -3.07
C SER A 123 -11.14 28.11 -1.75
N THR A 124 -10.60 27.18 -0.97
CA THR A 124 -10.00 27.49 0.34
C THR A 124 -8.48 27.72 0.22
N PRO A 125 -7.96 28.93 0.47
CA PRO A 125 -6.53 29.20 0.39
C PRO A 125 -5.70 28.31 1.34
N GLY A 126 -4.62 27.73 0.82
CA GLY A 126 -3.74 26.85 1.59
C GLY A 126 -4.29 25.44 1.80
N MET A 127 -5.41 25.07 1.17
CA MET A 127 -5.90 23.69 1.12
C MET A 127 -5.42 22.97 -0.14
N PHE A 128 -4.98 21.73 0.03
CA PHE A 128 -4.55 20.85 -1.03
C PHE A 128 -5.30 19.52 -0.98
N GLY A 129 -5.41 18.84 -2.12
CA GLY A 129 -5.98 17.51 -2.22
C GLY A 129 -4.92 16.40 -2.09
N ALA A 130 -5.31 15.27 -1.53
CA ALA A 130 -4.56 14.02 -1.62
C ALA A 130 -5.52 12.86 -1.86
N ASN A 131 -5.29 12.08 -2.91
CA ASN A 131 -6.13 10.94 -3.25
C ASN A 131 -5.55 9.65 -2.65
N ILE A 132 -6.38 8.85 -1.99
CA ILE A 132 -6.00 7.59 -1.32
C ILE A 132 -6.22 6.35 -2.21
N GLY A 133 -6.67 6.54 -3.44
CA GLY A 133 -6.83 5.48 -4.44
C GLY A 133 -8.27 5.05 -4.64
N ASP A 134 -8.45 4.03 -5.48
CA ASP A 134 -9.72 3.55 -6.03
C ASP A 134 -10.53 4.68 -6.67
N THR A 135 -9.84 5.44 -7.53
CA THR A 135 -10.42 6.56 -8.28
C THR A 135 -11.49 6.07 -9.23
N THR A 136 -11.22 4.97 -9.93
CA THR A 136 -12.12 4.36 -10.93
C THR A 136 -12.42 2.91 -10.54
N ASN A 137 -13.49 2.33 -11.06
CA ASN A 137 -13.86 0.96 -10.71
C ASN A 137 -13.04 -0.09 -11.47
N ASN A 138 -12.71 0.16 -12.75
CA ASN A 138 -11.87 -0.70 -13.60
C ASN A 138 -12.18 -2.22 -13.50
N TRP A 139 -13.45 -2.59 -13.37
CA TRP A 139 -13.89 -3.95 -13.06
C TRP A 139 -13.19 -5.05 -13.90
N VAL A 140 -12.73 -6.12 -13.24
CA VAL A 140 -12.05 -7.29 -13.85
C VAL A 140 -12.62 -8.64 -13.37
N GLY A 141 -12.37 -9.69 -14.13
CA GLY A 141 -12.64 -11.08 -13.74
C GLY A 141 -14.11 -11.31 -13.35
N SER A 142 -14.32 -11.96 -12.19
CA SER A 142 -15.66 -12.23 -11.65
C SER A 142 -16.46 -10.95 -11.32
N LEU A 143 -15.79 -9.81 -11.18
CA LEU A 143 -16.43 -8.51 -10.93
C LEU A 143 -16.91 -7.82 -12.22
N MET A 144 -16.56 -8.32 -13.41
CA MET A 144 -17.09 -7.77 -14.68
C MET A 144 -18.61 -7.81 -14.77
N ARG A 145 -19.28 -8.71 -14.02
CA ARG A 145 -20.74 -8.70 -13.91
C ARG A 145 -21.28 -7.38 -13.36
N LEU A 146 -20.56 -6.73 -12.43
CA LEU A 146 -20.92 -5.42 -11.89
C LEU A 146 -20.76 -4.33 -12.95
N ALA A 147 -19.77 -4.43 -13.83
CA ALA A 147 -19.62 -3.51 -14.96
C ALA A 147 -20.82 -3.56 -15.91
N ALA A 148 -21.45 -4.72 -16.08
CA ALA A 148 -22.66 -4.85 -16.90
C ALA A 148 -23.91 -4.26 -16.23
N GLU A 149 -23.88 -4.04 -14.91
CA GLU A 149 -24.93 -3.37 -14.15
C GLU A 149 -24.73 -1.84 -14.10
N GLU A 150 -23.55 -1.34 -14.48
CA GLU A 150 -23.25 0.09 -14.49
C GLU A 150 -23.71 0.76 -15.79
N ASP A 151 -24.50 1.83 -15.65
CA ASP A 151 -24.93 2.67 -16.75
C ASP A 151 -23.90 3.77 -17.07
N ILE A 152 -22.65 3.36 -17.28
CA ILE A 152 -21.56 4.26 -17.71
C ILE A 152 -20.58 3.51 -18.61
N SER A 153 -20.17 4.14 -19.72
CA SER A 153 -19.12 3.59 -20.56
C SER A 153 -17.74 3.80 -19.93
N ARG A 154 -16.78 2.91 -20.21
CA ARG A 154 -15.37 3.08 -19.82
C ARG A 154 -14.77 4.40 -20.31
N GLU A 155 -15.21 4.87 -21.48
CA GLU A 155 -14.81 6.18 -22.00
C GLU A 155 -15.30 7.32 -21.10
N SER A 156 -16.56 7.27 -20.68
CA SER A 156 -17.13 8.28 -19.79
C SER A 156 -16.50 8.25 -18.40
N GLU A 157 -16.23 7.06 -17.85
CA GLU A 157 -15.48 6.87 -16.60
C GLU A 157 -14.08 7.53 -16.67
N ARG A 158 -13.35 7.32 -17.78
CA ARG A 158 -12.04 7.95 -18.00
C ARG A 158 -12.13 9.46 -18.16
N ARG A 159 -13.18 9.98 -18.79
CA ARG A 159 -13.40 11.43 -18.90
C ARG A 159 -13.63 12.07 -17.54
N VAL A 160 -14.41 11.43 -16.67
CA VAL A 160 -14.62 11.96 -15.31
C VAL A 160 -13.38 11.80 -14.43
N ALA A 161 -12.58 10.75 -14.61
CA ALA A 161 -11.27 10.62 -13.96
C ALA A 161 -10.31 11.73 -14.37
N ARG A 162 -10.23 12.04 -15.68
CA ARG A 162 -9.48 13.17 -16.19
C ARG A 162 -9.95 14.48 -15.60
N TRP A 163 -11.27 14.71 -15.57
CA TRP A 163 -11.83 15.91 -14.94
C TRP A 163 -11.37 16.01 -13.48
N PHE A 164 -11.49 14.94 -12.70
CA PHE A 164 -11.16 14.95 -11.28
C PHE A 164 -9.67 15.25 -11.03
N LEU A 165 -8.78 14.59 -11.78
CA LEU A 165 -7.34 14.76 -11.65
C LEU A 165 -6.84 16.12 -12.18
N ALA A 166 -7.25 16.51 -13.39
CA ALA A 166 -6.60 17.59 -14.14
C ALA A 166 -7.47 18.85 -14.30
N GLU A 167 -8.79 18.76 -14.25
CA GLU A 167 -9.70 19.87 -14.62
C GLU A 167 -10.53 20.39 -13.43
N SER A 168 -10.54 19.68 -12.29
CA SER A 168 -11.33 20.01 -11.10
C SER A 168 -10.88 21.29 -10.39
N GLY A 169 -9.67 21.77 -10.70
CA GLY A 169 -9.01 22.89 -10.04
C GLY A 169 -8.35 22.52 -8.70
N VAL A 170 -8.47 21.28 -8.24
CA VAL A 170 -7.79 20.82 -7.02
C VAL A 170 -6.28 20.82 -7.23
N THR A 171 -5.54 21.43 -6.31
CA THR A 171 -4.08 21.32 -6.27
C THR A 171 -3.70 20.08 -5.47
N TRP A 172 -3.13 19.07 -6.13
CA TRP A 172 -2.81 17.77 -5.54
C TRP A 172 -1.40 17.72 -4.95
N LEU A 173 -1.27 17.20 -3.72
CA LEU A 173 0.02 16.86 -3.10
C LEU A 173 0.45 15.43 -3.40
N LEU A 174 -0.52 14.54 -3.54
CA LEU A 174 -0.30 13.10 -3.64
C LEU A 174 -1.48 12.45 -4.37
N TRP A 175 -1.16 11.45 -5.19
CA TRP A 175 -2.12 10.53 -5.74
C TRP A 175 -1.69 9.09 -5.48
N LEU A 176 -2.44 8.36 -4.68
CA LEU A 176 -2.24 6.92 -4.53
C LEU A 176 -3.12 6.16 -5.52
N PHE A 177 -2.60 5.03 -5.97
CA PHE A 177 -3.40 4.02 -6.67
C PHE A 177 -3.85 2.95 -5.69
N GLY A 178 -5.15 2.68 -5.70
CA GLY A 178 -5.77 1.56 -5.00
C GLY A 178 -5.75 0.27 -5.83
N ASN A 179 -6.38 -0.78 -5.32
CA ASN A 179 -6.42 -2.05 -6.06
C ASN A 179 -7.24 -1.96 -7.35
N HIS A 180 -8.31 -1.15 -7.38
CA HIS A 180 -9.09 -0.97 -8.60
C HIS A 180 -8.30 -0.20 -9.66
N ASP A 181 -7.51 0.78 -9.23
CA ASP A 181 -6.76 1.64 -10.15
C ASP A 181 -5.69 0.88 -10.95
N VAL A 182 -5.06 -0.15 -10.36
CA VAL A 182 -3.99 -0.92 -11.03
C VAL A 182 -4.50 -2.00 -11.99
N TRP A 183 -5.82 -2.24 -12.04
CA TRP A 183 -6.41 -3.18 -12.99
C TRP A 183 -6.50 -2.61 -14.41
N ASN A 184 -6.41 -3.46 -15.43
CA ASN A 184 -6.56 -3.11 -16.85
C ASN A 184 -5.71 -1.90 -17.30
N GLU A 185 -4.47 -1.79 -16.81
CA GLU A 185 -3.58 -0.64 -17.09
C GLU A 185 -4.10 0.71 -16.59
N GLY A 186 -5.10 0.73 -15.69
CA GLY A 186 -5.75 1.94 -15.20
C GLY A 186 -4.77 2.96 -14.60
N ALA A 187 -3.77 2.49 -13.85
CA ALA A 187 -2.74 3.34 -13.26
C ALA A 187 -1.92 4.06 -14.33
N GLU A 188 -1.55 3.37 -15.41
CA GLU A 188 -0.77 3.97 -16.50
C GLU A 188 -1.63 4.97 -17.30
N ILE A 189 -2.89 4.62 -17.57
CA ILE A 189 -3.84 5.52 -18.20
C ILE A 189 -4.03 6.80 -17.37
N MET A 190 -4.13 6.68 -16.05
CA MET A 190 -4.24 7.84 -15.17
C MET A 190 -2.95 8.68 -15.11
N ARG A 191 -1.77 8.06 -15.18
CA ARG A 191 -0.50 8.81 -15.30
C ARG A 191 -0.47 9.65 -16.58
N LEU A 192 -1.04 9.16 -17.67
CA LEU A 192 -1.19 9.93 -18.92
C LEU A 192 -2.20 11.08 -18.79
N MET A 193 -3.08 11.06 -17.79
CA MET A 193 -4.03 12.13 -17.49
C MET A 193 -3.42 13.25 -16.64
N ASP A 194 -2.33 13.00 -15.90
CA ASP A 194 -1.53 14.06 -15.23
C ASP A 194 -0.69 14.83 -16.27
N ILE A 195 -1.38 15.60 -17.11
CA ILE A 195 -0.82 16.35 -18.23
C ILE A 195 0.20 17.42 -17.81
N HIS A 196 0.30 17.73 -16.51
CA HIS A 196 1.25 18.69 -15.99
C HIS A 196 2.49 18.02 -15.36
N HIS A 197 2.47 16.71 -15.15
CA HIS A 197 3.52 15.93 -14.48
C HIS A 197 3.92 16.53 -13.13
N ARG A 198 2.94 17.00 -12.35
CA ARG A 198 3.19 17.71 -11.09
C ARG A 198 2.83 16.89 -9.87
N VAL A 199 2.08 15.82 -10.03
CA VAL A 199 1.52 15.08 -8.90
C VAL A 199 2.36 13.82 -8.68
N PRO A 200 2.94 13.62 -7.48
CA PRO A 200 3.50 12.32 -7.12
C PRO A 200 2.40 11.26 -7.17
N MET A 201 2.48 10.36 -8.14
CA MET A 201 1.54 9.25 -8.31
C MET A 201 2.20 7.92 -7.93
N LEU A 202 1.83 7.34 -6.80
CA LEU A 202 2.47 6.16 -6.21
C LEU A 202 1.50 4.99 -6.08
N ASP A 203 2.04 3.79 -6.20
CA ASP A 203 1.27 2.56 -6.04
C ASP A 203 1.10 2.26 -4.54
N TRP A 204 -0.15 2.14 -4.09
CA TRP A 204 -0.56 1.72 -2.74
C TRP A 204 -0.15 2.60 -1.56
N SER A 205 1.06 3.12 -1.47
CA SER A 205 1.52 3.88 -0.30
C SER A 205 2.57 4.93 -0.63
N ALA A 206 2.60 5.99 0.17
CA ALA A 206 3.60 7.04 0.11
C ALA A 206 4.03 7.46 1.52
N LYS A 207 5.34 7.70 1.65
CA LYS A 207 5.95 8.31 2.84
C LYS A 207 6.63 9.58 2.42
N PHE A 208 6.25 10.70 3.03
CA PHE A 208 6.77 12.01 2.66
C PHE A 208 6.82 12.94 3.85
N GLU A 209 7.67 13.95 3.74
CA GLU A 209 7.88 14.95 4.77
C GLU A 209 7.44 16.31 4.25
N LEU A 210 6.63 17.02 5.02
CA LEU A 210 6.33 18.43 4.77
C LEU A 210 7.41 19.29 5.40
N HIS A 211 8.08 20.09 4.58
CA HIS A 211 9.16 20.98 4.98
C HIS A 211 8.67 22.43 4.93
N PHE A 212 8.49 23.02 6.10
CA PHE A 212 8.07 24.41 6.26
C PHE A 212 9.28 25.30 6.60
N PRO A 213 9.32 26.56 6.16
CA PRO A 213 10.35 27.49 6.58
C PRO A 213 10.37 27.65 8.12
N ASN A 214 11.55 27.46 8.74
CA ASN A 214 11.79 27.64 10.17
C ASN A 214 10.93 26.78 11.11
N ALA A 215 10.43 25.63 10.66
CA ALA A 215 9.72 24.68 11.52
C ALA A 215 10.22 23.26 11.29
N GLU A 216 10.04 22.40 12.30
CA GLU A 216 10.39 20.99 12.19
C GLU A 216 9.61 20.32 11.05
N PRO A 217 10.22 19.37 10.32
CA PRO A 217 9.51 18.59 9.31
C PRO A 217 8.33 17.82 9.90
N LEU A 218 7.30 17.61 9.10
CA LEU A 218 6.15 16.79 9.47
C LEU A 218 6.05 15.58 8.54
N ARG A 219 6.31 14.41 9.11
CA ARG A 219 6.19 13.09 8.48
C ARG A 219 4.74 12.63 8.32
N ILE A 220 4.38 12.20 7.10
CA ILE A 220 3.10 11.60 6.75
C ILE A 220 3.34 10.22 6.10
N HIS A 221 2.56 9.22 6.53
CA HIS A 221 2.47 7.92 5.88
C HIS A 221 1.03 7.73 5.39
N ALA A 222 0.83 7.85 4.09
CA ALA A 222 -0.45 7.60 3.43
C ALA A 222 -0.40 6.23 2.75
N ALA A 223 -1.47 5.45 2.86
CA ALA A 223 -1.60 4.18 2.16
C ALA A 223 -3.05 3.92 1.77
N HIS A 224 -3.31 3.24 0.66
CA HIS A 224 -4.63 2.79 0.29
C HIS A 224 -5.24 1.94 1.42
N ASP A 225 -4.46 1.00 1.99
CA ASP A 225 -4.75 0.41 3.30
C ASP A 225 -3.46 0.01 4.05
N PHE A 226 -3.60 -0.14 5.37
CA PHE A 226 -2.56 -0.69 6.25
C PHE A 226 -2.83 -2.15 6.63
N PRO A 227 -1.79 -2.95 6.88
CA PRO A 227 -1.95 -4.32 7.37
C PRO A 227 -2.63 -4.40 8.76
N GLY A 228 -3.61 -5.29 8.85
CA GLY A 228 -4.42 -5.53 10.05
C GLY A 228 -5.82 -4.93 9.92
N HIS A 229 -6.78 -5.48 10.66
CA HIS A 229 -8.18 -5.02 10.63
C HIS A 229 -8.86 -5.29 11.97
N SER A 230 -9.93 -4.56 12.25
CA SER A 230 -10.83 -4.81 13.37
C SER A 230 -12.25 -4.50 12.95
N MET A 231 -13.20 -5.35 13.33
CA MET A 231 -14.63 -5.09 13.14
C MET A 231 -15.19 -4.04 14.11
N TRP A 232 -14.43 -3.67 15.14
CA TRP A 232 -14.85 -2.74 16.20
C TRP A 232 -14.17 -1.38 16.12
N ASN A 233 -13.02 -1.32 15.46
CA ASN A 233 -12.23 -0.09 15.35
C ASN A 233 -11.80 0.14 13.89
N ASN A 234 -12.48 1.08 13.23
CA ASN A 234 -12.20 1.46 11.84
C ASN A 234 -10.78 1.99 11.64
N THR A 235 -10.17 2.60 12.67
CA THR A 235 -8.78 3.09 12.63
C THR A 235 -7.77 2.07 13.13
N HIS A 236 -8.14 0.80 13.33
CA HIS A 236 -7.23 -0.21 13.88
C HIS A 236 -5.92 -0.35 13.09
N ALA A 237 -6.02 -0.43 11.76
CA ALA A 237 -4.85 -0.57 10.90
C ALA A 237 -3.91 0.65 10.92
N PRO A 238 -4.40 1.90 10.70
CA PRO A 238 -3.53 3.07 10.80
C PRO A 238 -3.05 3.38 12.23
N SER A 239 -3.78 2.99 13.29
CA SER A 239 -3.36 3.23 14.70
C SER A 239 -2.34 2.22 15.23
N ARG A 240 -2.22 1.03 14.63
CA ARG A 240 -1.13 0.10 14.96
C ARG A 240 0.12 0.33 14.11
N ALA A 241 -0.03 0.92 12.92
CA ALA A 241 1.06 1.17 11.97
C ALA A 241 2.29 1.84 12.60
N PRO A 242 2.19 2.92 13.40
CA PRO A 242 3.37 3.54 14.01
C PRO A 242 4.19 2.59 14.89
N ARG A 243 3.54 1.69 15.64
CA ARG A 243 4.22 0.71 16.49
C ARG A 243 4.84 -0.44 15.71
N MET A 244 4.18 -0.85 14.62
CA MET A 244 4.64 -1.98 13.80
C MET A 244 5.77 -1.59 12.86
N LEU A 245 5.71 -0.38 12.31
CA LEU A 245 6.65 0.09 11.29
C LEU A 245 7.81 0.90 11.88
N GLY A 246 7.62 1.52 13.04
CA GLY A 246 8.66 2.32 13.69
C GLY A 246 9.10 3.53 12.87
N ASP A 247 8.31 3.94 11.87
CA ASP A 247 8.68 4.99 10.91
C ASP A 247 8.40 6.41 11.43
N ARG A 248 7.80 6.52 12.63
CA ARG A 248 7.61 7.75 13.40
C ARG A 248 6.90 8.86 12.60
N ALA A 249 5.91 8.49 11.80
CA ALA A 249 5.07 9.47 11.11
C ALA A 249 4.13 10.16 12.10
N HIS A 250 3.85 11.44 11.89
CA HIS A 250 2.89 12.17 12.72
C HIS A 250 1.44 11.93 12.27
N LEU A 251 1.26 11.55 11.00
CA LEU A 251 -0.04 11.26 10.40
C LEU A 251 0.00 9.95 9.63
N TYR A 252 -0.96 9.07 9.92
CA TYR A 252 -1.25 7.84 9.18
C TYR A 252 -2.66 7.92 8.60
N VAL A 253 -2.80 7.79 7.29
CA VAL A 253 -4.09 7.93 6.60
C VAL A 253 -4.31 6.79 5.61
N CYS A 254 -5.53 6.22 5.60
CA CYS A 254 -5.91 5.18 4.66
C CYS A 254 -7.39 5.16 4.22
N GLY A 255 -7.72 4.37 3.20
CA GLY A 255 -9.04 4.25 2.57
C GLY A 255 -9.52 2.79 2.51
N HIS A 256 -9.89 2.29 1.32
CA HIS A 256 -10.14 0.90 0.93
C HIS A 256 -11.36 0.20 1.54
N ARG A 257 -11.60 0.34 2.85
CA ARG A 257 -12.62 -0.43 3.58
C ARG A 257 -14.02 0.18 3.57
N HIS A 258 -14.16 1.35 2.97
CA HIS A 258 -15.43 2.08 2.88
C HIS A 258 -16.08 2.33 4.25
N THR A 259 -15.24 2.56 5.25
CA THR A 259 -15.61 3.02 6.59
C THR A 259 -14.73 4.20 6.97
N TRP A 260 -15.14 4.99 7.95
CA TRP A 260 -14.33 6.13 8.40
C TRP A 260 -14.01 6.07 9.90
N GLY A 261 -12.97 6.80 10.28
CA GLY A 261 -12.63 7.02 11.68
C GLY A 261 -11.44 7.94 11.85
N VAL A 262 -11.36 8.58 13.01
CA VAL A 262 -10.26 9.46 13.41
C VAL A 262 -9.84 9.10 14.82
N GLN A 263 -8.55 8.91 15.04
CA GLN A 263 -8.00 8.61 16.35
C GLN A 263 -6.67 9.32 16.54
N GLN A 264 -6.55 10.13 17.59
CA GLN A 264 -5.29 10.71 18.03
C GLN A 264 -4.97 10.18 19.43
N TYR A 265 -3.73 9.80 19.67
CA TYR A 265 -3.28 9.24 20.94
C TYR A 265 -1.80 9.52 21.12
N GLU A 266 -1.32 9.41 22.35
CA GLU A 266 0.08 9.57 22.69
C GLU A 266 0.79 8.21 22.68
N MET A 267 2.03 8.21 22.24
CA MET A 267 2.98 7.10 22.32
C MET A 267 4.18 7.54 23.15
N PRO A 268 4.12 7.42 24.48
CA PRO A 268 5.21 7.82 25.37
C PRO A 268 6.53 7.11 25.04
N GLU A 269 6.46 5.86 24.58
CA GLU A 269 7.61 5.05 24.16
C GLU A 269 8.35 5.64 22.95
N ALA A 270 7.68 6.48 22.17
CA ALA A 270 8.21 7.08 20.96
C ALA A 270 8.29 8.61 21.05
N ASP A 271 7.84 9.25 22.12
CA ASP A 271 7.67 10.71 22.22
C ASP A 271 6.94 11.28 20.98
N LEU A 272 5.79 10.67 20.66
CA LEU A 272 5.03 10.95 19.45
C LEU A 272 3.54 10.94 19.76
N SER A 273 2.78 11.87 19.18
CA SER A 273 1.31 11.89 19.25
C SER A 273 0.72 11.71 17.85
N PRO A 274 0.73 10.49 17.28
CA PRO A 274 0.27 10.29 15.91
C PRO A 274 -1.23 10.49 15.78
N LEU A 275 -1.64 10.99 14.61
CA LEU A 275 -3.02 11.02 14.16
C LEU A 275 -3.25 9.88 13.16
N ALA A 276 -4.23 9.03 13.42
CA ALA A 276 -4.63 7.92 12.55
C ALA A 276 -6.02 8.20 11.96
N ILE A 277 -6.13 8.11 10.64
CA ILE A 277 -7.34 8.44 9.88
C ILE A 277 -7.68 7.28 8.93
N ARG A 278 -8.97 6.94 8.86
CA ARG A 278 -9.53 6.22 7.73
C ARG A 278 -10.59 7.06 7.05
N VAL A 279 -10.51 7.19 5.73
CA VAL A 279 -11.52 7.80 4.86
C VAL A 279 -12.40 6.72 4.24
N ARG A 280 -13.70 7.00 4.12
CA ARG A 280 -14.71 6.06 3.58
C ARG A 280 -14.73 6.03 2.05
N GLY A 281 -14.46 7.17 1.44
CA GLY A 281 -14.70 7.42 0.03
C GLY A 281 -16.15 7.64 -0.36
N TYR A 282 -16.43 7.68 -1.66
CA TYR A 282 -17.65 8.27 -2.22
C TYR A 282 -18.61 7.26 -2.80
N LYS A 283 -18.22 5.99 -2.87
CA LYS A 283 -19.09 4.92 -3.33
C LYS A 283 -20.33 4.79 -2.45
N ARG A 284 -21.49 4.69 -3.07
CA ARG A 284 -22.77 4.43 -2.42
C ARG A 284 -23.55 3.30 -3.08
N GLY A 285 -24.44 2.69 -2.30
CA GLY A 285 -25.43 1.74 -2.82
C GLY A 285 -24.85 0.39 -3.26
N ASP A 286 -23.67 0.02 -2.73
CA ASP A 286 -22.94 -1.17 -3.13
C ASP A 286 -23.74 -2.47 -2.88
N SER A 287 -24.06 -3.20 -3.96
CA SER A 287 -24.79 -4.46 -3.88
C SER A 287 -23.99 -5.57 -3.22
N TYR A 288 -22.65 -5.53 -3.30
CA TYR A 288 -21.77 -6.46 -2.61
C TYR A 288 -21.83 -6.24 -1.09
N ALA A 289 -21.76 -4.98 -0.66
CA ALA A 289 -21.87 -4.62 0.76
C ALA A 289 -23.21 -5.08 1.36
N LYS A 290 -24.31 -4.85 0.62
CA LYS A 290 -25.65 -5.33 1.01
C LYS A 290 -25.73 -6.84 1.14
N ARG A 291 -25.18 -7.60 0.17
CA ARG A 291 -25.21 -9.07 0.20
C ARG A 291 -24.43 -9.66 1.37
N HIS A 292 -23.33 -9.01 1.78
CA HIS A 292 -22.46 -9.49 2.86
C HIS A 292 -22.79 -8.85 4.22
N GLY A 293 -23.86 -8.04 4.30
CA GLY A 293 -24.31 -7.43 5.54
C GLY A 293 -23.40 -6.33 6.09
N TYR A 294 -22.55 -5.73 5.25
CA TYR A 294 -21.71 -4.61 5.67
C TYR A 294 -22.57 -3.34 5.80
N PRO A 295 -22.55 -2.65 6.95
CA PRO A 295 -23.25 -1.39 7.11
C PRO A 295 -22.59 -0.31 6.25
N GLU A 296 -23.40 0.56 5.65
CA GLU A 296 -22.94 1.67 4.84
C GLU A 296 -22.89 2.96 5.68
N ASP A 297 -21.67 3.43 5.96
CA ASP A 297 -21.47 4.71 6.66
C ASP A 297 -21.96 5.88 5.79
N LYS A 298 -22.58 6.88 6.42
CA LYS A 298 -23.16 8.06 5.74
C LYS A 298 -22.22 9.25 5.60
N HIS A 299 -21.11 9.27 6.35
CA HIS A 299 -20.19 10.40 6.51
C HIS A 299 -18.74 9.95 6.29
N GLY A 300 -17.79 10.89 6.37
CA GLY A 300 -16.36 10.56 6.30
C GLY A 300 -15.87 10.12 4.92
N CYS A 301 -16.57 10.50 3.84
CA CYS A 301 -16.11 10.31 2.46
C CYS A 301 -14.71 10.90 2.26
N SER A 302 -14.43 11.99 2.96
CA SER A 302 -13.10 12.57 3.11
C SER A 302 -12.90 13.08 4.52
N VAL A 303 -11.64 13.31 4.88
CA VAL A 303 -11.26 13.97 6.13
C VAL A 303 -10.24 15.04 5.78
N LEU A 304 -10.41 16.24 6.34
CA LEU A 304 -9.46 17.33 6.23
C LEU A 304 -8.50 17.28 7.41
N THR A 305 -7.20 17.25 7.15
CA THR A 305 -6.19 17.52 8.18
C THR A 305 -5.65 18.93 8.04
N ILE A 306 -5.76 19.72 9.11
CA ILE A 306 -5.07 21.01 9.21
C ILE A 306 -3.73 20.77 9.90
N ILE A 307 -2.67 21.28 9.27
CA ILE A 307 -1.31 21.22 9.77
C ILE A 307 -0.89 22.65 10.08
N ASN A 308 -0.67 22.93 11.36
CA ASN A 308 -0.11 24.19 11.81
C ASN A 308 1.37 23.96 12.19
N PRO A 309 2.33 24.36 11.35
CA PRO A 309 3.74 24.06 11.60
C PRO A 309 4.30 24.78 12.83
N MET A 310 3.63 25.84 13.31
CA MET A 310 4.03 26.62 14.48
C MET A 310 3.39 26.14 15.79
N ALA A 311 2.49 25.15 15.73
CA ALA A 311 1.86 24.60 16.92
C ALA A 311 2.62 23.37 17.44
N ASP A 312 2.63 23.23 18.77
CA ASP A 312 3.25 22.10 19.45
C ASP A 312 2.22 21.03 19.83
N GLY A 313 2.73 19.80 20.03
CA GLY A 313 1.95 18.67 20.54
C GLY A 313 0.76 18.28 19.65
N PRO A 314 -0.35 17.78 20.24
CA PRO A 314 -1.51 17.31 19.48
C PRO A 314 -2.17 18.38 18.61
N GLY A 315 -2.01 19.67 18.94
CA GLY A 315 -2.56 20.78 18.17
C GLY A 315 -1.85 21.04 16.84
N ARG A 316 -0.69 20.42 16.60
CA ARG A 316 0.07 20.53 15.35
C ARG A 316 -0.69 19.95 14.16
N ILE A 317 -1.48 18.90 14.39
CA ILE A 317 -2.30 18.24 13.37
C ILE A 317 -3.71 18.02 13.91
N MET A 318 -4.70 18.59 13.23
CA MET A 318 -6.11 18.46 13.59
C MET A 318 -6.90 17.85 12.44
N ALA A 319 -7.77 16.88 12.72
CA ALA A 319 -8.65 16.27 11.72
C ALA A 319 -10.09 16.79 11.83
N PHE A 320 -10.70 17.03 10.68
CA PHE A 320 -12.07 17.49 10.52
C PHE A 320 -12.81 16.56 9.55
N VAL A 321 -13.90 15.94 10.04
CA VAL A 321 -14.80 15.14 9.20
C VAL A 321 -15.84 16.04 8.53
N ASP A 322 -16.21 17.14 9.18
CA ASP A 322 -16.93 18.25 8.54
C ASP A 322 -15.91 19.15 7.82
N ILE A 323 -15.85 18.99 6.50
CA ILE A 323 -14.87 19.68 5.65
C ILE A 323 -15.13 21.19 5.62
N GLU A 324 -16.39 21.62 5.70
CA GLU A 324 -16.74 23.04 5.71
C GLU A 324 -16.31 23.71 7.02
N GLN A 325 -16.52 23.02 8.15
CA GLN A 325 -16.00 23.48 9.44
C GLN A 325 -14.48 23.55 9.44
N GLY A 326 -13.79 22.53 8.93
CA GLY A 326 -12.33 22.55 8.84
C GLY A 326 -11.81 23.65 7.91
N ALA A 327 -12.48 23.94 6.79
CA ALA A 327 -12.12 25.06 5.92
C ALA A 327 -12.23 26.43 6.63
N ARG A 328 -13.28 26.63 7.44
CA ARG A 328 -13.42 27.82 8.29
C ARG A 328 -12.28 27.93 9.30
N VAL A 329 -11.92 26.82 9.97
CA VAL A 329 -10.82 26.80 10.94
C VAL A 329 -9.48 27.09 10.26
N LEU A 330 -9.21 26.50 9.09
CA LEU A 330 -7.99 26.76 8.33
C LEU A 330 -7.90 28.25 7.96
N THR A 331 -8.99 28.82 7.44
CA THR A 331 -9.06 30.24 7.09
C THR A 331 -8.81 31.12 8.31
N ALA A 332 -9.39 30.79 9.45
CA ALA A 332 -9.17 31.52 10.70
C ALA A 332 -7.70 31.44 11.15
N LEU A 333 -7.07 30.26 11.11
CA LEU A 333 -5.67 30.09 11.50
C LEU A 333 -4.69 30.82 10.58
N ARG A 334 -5.03 30.96 9.29
CA ARG A 334 -4.21 31.69 8.30
C ARG A 334 -4.39 33.21 8.36
N THR A 335 -5.50 33.69 8.94
CA THR A 335 -5.80 35.14 9.05
C THR A 335 -5.55 35.70 10.45
N ALA A 336 -5.50 34.85 11.46
CA ALA A 336 -5.20 35.26 12.82
C ALA A 336 -3.77 35.81 12.93
N PRO A 337 -3.57 37.02 13.50
CA PRO A 337 -2.23 37.44 13.90
C PRO A 337 -1.71 36.44 14.94
N ASN A 338 -0.45 36.02 14.79
CA ASN A 338 0.22 35.06 15.69
C ASN A 338 -0.18 35.31 17.14
N PHE A 339 -1.01 34.42 17.71
CA PHE A 339 -1.41 34.50 19.10
C PHE A 339 -0.18 34.15 19.95
N VAL A 340 0.56 35.17 20.37
CA VAL A 340 1.57 35.02 21.41
C VAL A 340 0.82 35.05 22.73
N PRO A 341 0.73 33.93 23.49
CA PRO A 341 0.11 33.96 24.78
C PRO A 341 0.99 34.82 25.70
N THR A 342 0.56 36.03 26.03
CA THR A 342 1.15 36.78 27.13
C THR A 342 0.74 36.11 28.43
N PHE A 343 1.50 35.10 28.85
CA PHE A 343 1.46 34.64 30.23
C PHE A 343 2.06 35.74 31.10
N SER A 344 1.22 36.67 31.58
CA SER A 344 1.60 37.53 32.69
C SER A 344 1.89 36.62 33.88
N ARG A 345 3.18 36.43 34.21
CA ARG A 345 3.58 35.77 35.45
C ARG A 345 2.79 36.44 36.59
N PRO A 346 2.08 35.68 37.44
CA PRO A 346 1.41 36.28 38.58
C PRO A 346 2.47 36.98 39.42
N THR A 347 2.29 38.29 39.61
CA THR A 347 3.13 39.12 40.47
C THR A 347 3.26 38.40 41.81
N PRO A 348 4.46 38.14 42.33
CA PRO A 348 4.60 37.46 43.60
C PRO A 348 3.85 38.28 44.64
N LYS A 349 2.76 37.72 45.20
CA LYS A 349 2.02 38.34 46.28
C LYS A 349 3.04 38.66 47.38
N ARG A 350 3.29 39.96 47.58
CA ARG A 350 4.12 40.50 48.65
C ARG A 350 3.69 39.80 49.94
N LYS A 351 4.58 38.98 50.53
CA LYS A 351 4.32 38.28 51.79
C LYS A 351 3.85 39.32 52.80
N GLN A 352 2.56 39.33 53.11
CA GLN A 352 2.09 40.04 54.29
C GLN A 352 2.70 39.33 55.48
N HIS A 353 3.53 40.05 56.23
CA HIS A 353 4.09 39.55 57.49
C HIS A 353 2.95 39.07 58.38
N ALA A 354 2.89 37.76 58.59
CA ALA A 354 2.02 37.16 59.59
C ALA A 354 2.39 37.75 60.95
N LYS A 355 1.45 38.49 61.55
CA LYS A 355 1.54 38.94 62.95
C LYS A 355 1.70 37.70 63.82
N LYS A 356 2.76 37.69 64.66
CA LYS A 356 3.01 36.67 65.68
C LYS A 356 1.74 36.42 66.51
N PRO A 357 1.32 35.16 66.72
CA PRO A 357 0.21 34.87 67.61
C PRO A 357 0.63 35.11 69.07
N LYS A 358 -0.18 35.87 69.81
CA LYS A 358 -0.05 36.04 71.26
C LYS A 358 -0.30 34.69 71.94
N ALA A 359 0.64 34.30 72.80
CA ALA A 359 0.55 33.10 73.63
C ALA A 359 -0.69 33.16 74.54
N ARG A 360 -1.54 32.13 74.49
CA ARG A 360 -2.64 31.92 75.42
C ARG A 360 -2.38 30.63 76.18
N LYS A 361 -2.05 30.78 77.47
CA LYS A 361 -1.94 29.70 78.46
C LYS A 361 -3.32 29.06 78.66
N GLY A 362 -3.37 27.73 78.78
CA GLY A 362 -4.35 27.08 79.65
C GLY A 362 -5.04 25.82 79.14
N LYS A 363 -4.64 24.70 79.77
CA LYS A 363 -5.45 23.53 80.18
C LYS A 363 -5.67 22.39 79.17
N THR A 364 -4.78 21.41 79.33
CA THR A 364 -4.98 19.96 79.33
C THR A 364 -6.43 19.45 79.44
N LYS A 365 -6.84 18.61 78.49
CA LYS A 365 -7.66 17.41 78.72
C LYS A 365 -7.23 16.28 77.78
N ARG A 366 -7.00 15.11 78.37
CA ARG A 366 -6.76 13.80 77.74
C ARG A 366 -8.05 13.29 77.09
N SER A 367 -7.96 12.58 75.95
CA SER A 367 -8.57 11.25 75.81
C SER A 367 -8.37 10.62 74.42
N ALA A 368 -7.98 9.34 74.46
CA ALA A 368 -8.36 8.23 73.59
C ALA A 368 -7.86 8.18 72.14
N VAL A 369 -6.79 7.39 72.01
CA VAL A 369 -6.33 6.66 70.83
C VAL A 369 -7.38 5.61 70.43
N ALA A 370 -7.74 5.54 69.16
CA ALA A 370 -8.32 4.34 68.53
C ALA A 370 -7.43 3.96 67.34
N ARG A 371 -6.66 2.87 67.52
CA ARG A 371 -5.91 2.17 66.48
C ARG A 371 -6.91 1.39 65.63
N VAL A 372 -6.91 1.62 64.31
CA VAL A 372 -7.52 0.69 63.36
C VAL A 372 -6.41 -0.18 62.78
N ASP A 373 -6.57 -1.47 63.03
CA ASP A 373 -5.67 -2.58 62.75
C ASP A 373 -5.87 -3.04 61.29
N LEU A 374 -4.89 -2.82 60.41
CA LEU A 374 -4.91 -3.34 59.04
C LEU A 374 -4.26 -4.72 59.02
N ARG A 375 -5.08 -5.77 59.17
CA ARG A 375 -4.66 -7.15 58.95
C ARG A 375 -4.50 -7.45 57.46
N LYS A 376 -3.31 -7.99 57.17
CA LYS A 376 -2.87 -8.74 55.99
C LYS A 376 -4.00 -9.56 55.32
N GLY A 377 -4.12 -9.39 54.01
CA GLY A 377 -4.81 -10.31 53.12
C GLY A 377 -3.96 -10.57 51.88
N GLY A 378 -3.08 -11.57 51.95
CA GLY A 378 -2.51 -12.19 50.77
C GLY A 378 -3.35 -13.39 50.36
N ARG A 379 -3.71 -13.50 49.08
CA ARG A 379 -3.92 -14.79 48.40
C ARG A 379 -3.85 -14.62 46.87
N ARG A 380 -3.31 -15.69 46.28
CA ARG A 380 -2.91 -15.94 44.88
C ARG A 380 -4.08 -16.38 43.99
N ARG A 381 -3.83 -16.32 42.66
CA ARG A 381 -4.45 -17.04 41.51
C ARG A 381 -5.87 -16.54 41.15
N HIS A 382 -6.26 -16.39 39.88
CA HIS A 382 -5.90 -17.07 38.63
C HIS A 382 -5.53 -16.12 37.49
#